data_AF-A0A7S1B2U7-F1
#
_entry.id   AF-A0A7S1B2U7-F1
#
_cell.length_a   1.000
_cell.length_b   1.000
_cell.length_c   1.000
_cell.angle_alpha   90.00
_cell.angle_beta   90.00
_cell.angle_gamma   90.00
#
_symmetry.space_group_name_H-M   'P 1'
#
loop_
_entity.id
_entity.type
_entity.pdbx_description
1 polymer ?
#
loop_
_entity_poly.entity_id
_entity_poly.type
_entity_poly.pdbx_seq_one_letter_code
_entity_poly.pdbx_strand_id
1 'polypeptide(L)'
;TSKVKWEAQVRDHLGEDYMMTGSNNMSAIHVMVFIHRYLWKYCWDYQSAQIATGFVNYIGNKGSTQVSFGLGHTTLLFMNAHLAAHQSKMKERTHNLTRILLDSPLRTQRKGQGIHEEYDRVFFFGDLNARLDASREDVDGWLRRGQLDECLKRDQLLPLLQADVRRASSDGPAGWWPVFEEAPIDFLPTYKFDPFTNTYDTSKKQRVPAWTDRVLWRSDPKIRPLRYGSVQSLLVSDHRPVFTQFEVDVDLADWHGPPTPEKCGTSSKSSVCSVQ
;
A
#
# COMPACT_ATOMS: atom_id res chain seq x y z
N THR A 1 -4.92 22.06 -8.34
CA THR A 1 -4.20 21.78 -7.07
C THR A 1 -2.93 20.98 -7.35
N SER A 2 -2.06 20.74 -6.37
CA SER A 2 -0.90 19.84 -6.52
C SER A 2 -1.33 18.44 -6.99
N LYS A 3 -2.44 17.92 -6.44
CA LYS A 3 -3.10 16.67 -6.88
C LYS A 3 -3.35 16.66 -8.39
N VAL A 4 -4.14 17.61 -8.89
CA VAL A 4 -4.52 17.66 -10.33
C VAL A 4 -3.30 17.72 -11.24
N LYS A 5 -2.26 18.48 -10.87
CA LYS A 5 -1.01 18.54 -11.63
C LYS A 5 -0.30 17.19 -11.66
N TRP A 6 -0.26 16.49 -10.53
CA TRP A 6 0.37 15.17 -10.44
C TRP A 6 -0.40 14.11 -11.23
N GLU A 7 -1.73 14.09 -11.12
CA GLU A 7 -2.58 13.18 -11.90
C GLU A 7 -2.42 13.38 -13.40
N ALA A 8 -2.37 14.64 -13.85
CA ALA A 8 -2.13 14.96 -15.25
C ALA A 8 -0.77 14.45 -15.72
N GLN A 9 0.31 14.69 -14.96
CA GLN A 9 1.65 14.20 -15.32
C GLN A 9 1.71 12.68 -15.44
N VAL A 10 1.09 11.94 -14.51
CA VAL A 10 1.08 10.47 -14.58
C VAL A 10 0.27 9.98 -15.78
N ARG A 11 -0.90 10.57 -16.02
CA ARG A 11 -1.73 10.24 -17.19
C ARG A 11 -0.99 10.51 -18.50
N ASP A 12 -0.36 11.67 -18.62
CA ASP A 12 0.36 12.07 -19.83
C ASP A 12 1.57 11.13 -20.07
N HIS A 13 2.21 10.64 -19.00
CA HIS A 13 3.29 9.66 -19.09
C HIS A 13 2.82 8.27 -19.51
N LEU A 14 1.69 7.79 -18.96
CA LEU A 14 1.11 6.49 -19.32
C LEU A 14 0.53 6.47 -20.73
N GLY A 15 0.15 7.62 -21.26
CA GLY A 15 -0.38 7.78 -22.61
C GLY A 15 -1.86 7.41 -22.73
N GLU A 16 -2.36 7.44 -23.97
CA GLU A 16 -3.79 7.32 -24.24
C GLU A 16 -4.33 5.92 -24.01
N ASP A 17 -3.51 4.86 -23.99
CA ASP A 17 -3.97 3.48 -23.78
C ASP A 17 -4.47 3.22 -22.36
N TYR A 18 -4.19 4.12 -21.41
CA TYR A 18 -4.61 4.01 -20.03
C TYR A 18 -5.65 5.07 -19.66
N MET A 19 -6.58 4.70 -18.79
CA MET A 19 -7.53 5.62 -18.18
C MET A 19 -7.51 5.49 -16.66
N MET A 20 -7.61 6.62 -15.97
CA MET A 20 -7.67 6.64 -14.50
C MET A 20 -9.05 6.15 -14.05
N THR A 21 -9.11 5.01 -13.39
CA THR A 21 -10.35 4.40 -12.88
C THR A 21 -10.73 4.89 -11.49
N GLY A 22 -9.75 5.33 -10.70
CA GLY A 22 -10.01 5.88 -9.38
C GLY A 22 -8.80 6.63 -8.81
N SER A 23 -9.08 7.60 -7.95
CA SER A 23 -8.05 8.30 -7.17
C SER A 23 -8.61 8.71 -5.82
N ASN A 24 -7.75 8.81 -4.81
CA ASN A 24 -8.11 9.39 -3.52
C ASN A 24 -6.87 9.95 -2.82
N ASN A 25 -6.99 11.10 -2.16
CA ASN A 25 -5.89 11.71 -1.44
C ASN A 25 -6.30 12.15 -0.03
N MET A 26 -5.42 11.95 0.94
CA MET A 26 -5.54 12.44 2.31
C MET A 26 -4.24 13.16 2.68
N SER A 27 -4.30 14.49 2.81
CA SER A 27 -3.10 15.33 2.91
C SER A 27 -2.12 15.05 1.75
N ALA A 28 -0.91 14.55 2.03
CA ALA A 28 0.10 14.19 1.02
C ALA A 28 0.05 12.71 0.60
N ILE A 29 -0.82 11.89 1.21
CA ILE A 29 -1.01 10.49 0.83
C ILE A 29 -1.95 10.46 -0.36
N HIS A 30 -1.58 9.80 -1.45
CA HIS A 30 -2.37 9.79 -2.68
C HIS A 30 -2.26 8.43 -3.35
N VAL A 31 -3.39 7.84 -3.69
CA VAL A 31 -3.48 6.64 -4.53
C VAL A 31 -4.17 7.00 -5.83
N MET A 32 -3.67 6.45 -6.94
CA MET A 32 -4.27 6.53 -8.27
C MET A 32 -4.24 5.13 -8.86
N VAL A 33 -5.33 4.75 -9.51
CA VAL A 33 -5.44 3.50 -10.25
C VAL A 33 -5.72 3.83 -11.69
N PHE A 34 -4.91 3.26 -12.58
CA PHE A 34 -5.07 3.34 -14.02
C PHE A 34 -5.33 1.94 -14.57
N ILE A 35 -6.22 1.85 -15.54
CA ILE A 35 -6.48 0.62 -16.26
C ILE A 35 -6.25 0.81 -17.75
N HIS A 36 -5.75 -0.21 -18.41
CA HIS A 36 -5.68 -0.23 -19.86
C HIS A 36 -7.11 -0.17 -20.43
N ARG A 37 -7.34 0.67 -21.44
CA ARG A 37 -8.66 0.92 -22.02
C ARG A 37 -9.36 -0.36 -22.46
N TYR A 38 -8.64 -1.34 -22.98
CA TYR A 38 -9.23 -2.64 -23.36
C TYR A 38 -10.08 -3.29 -22.24
N LEU A 39 -9.72 -3.07 -20.97
CA LEU A 39 -10.40 -3.65 -19.82
C LEU A 39 -11.54 -2.78 -19.27
N TRP A 40 -11.71 -1.54 -19.74
CA TRP A 40 -12.63 -0.57 -19.13
C TRP A 40 -14.07 -1.07 -19.03
N LYS A 41 -14.54 -1.77 -20.08
CA LYS A 41 -15.92 -2.28 -20.20
C LYS A 41 -16.26 -3.37 -19.18
N TYR A 42 -15.25 -3.96 -18.54
CA TYR A 42 -15.42 -4.95 -17.49
C TYR A 42 -15.44 -4.33 -16.10
N CYS A 43 -15.12 -3.04 -15.98
CA CYS A 43 -15.04 -2.39 -14.69
C CYS A 43 -16.39 -1.87 -14.19
N TRP A 44 -16.60 -1.96 -12.88
CA TRP A 44 -17.83 -1.50 -12.24
C TRP A 44 -17.60 -1.15 -10.75
N ASP A 45 -18.60 -0.48 -10.15
CA ASP A 45 -18.62 -0.10 -8.72
C ASP A 45 -17.32 0.54 -8.21
N TYR A 46 -16.91 1.64 -8.83
CA TYR A 46 -15.75 2.40 -8.41
C TYR A 46 -16.02 3.13 -7.09
N GLN A 47 -15.25 2.76 -6.07
CA GLN A 47 -15.33 3.39 -4.76
C GLN A 47 -13.95 3.86 -4.31
N SER A 48 -13.95 4.86 -3.43
CA SER A 48 -12.72 5.31 -2.80
C SER A 48 -12.99 5.85 -1.41
N ALA A 49 -12.01 5.72 -0.52
CA ALA A 49 -12.12 6.19 0.85
C ALA A 49 -10.77 6.61 1.43
N GLN A 50 -10.84 7.24 2.61
CA GLN A 50 -9.67 7.62 3.38
C GLN A 50 -9.92 7.34 4.87
N ILE A 51 -8.86 6.93 5.57
CA ILE A 51 -8.88 6.63 7.00
C ILE A 51 -7.72 7.37 7.65
N ALA A 52 -8.01 8.38 8.48
CA ALA A 52 -6.99 9.09 9.24
C ALA A 52 -6.60 8.30 10.50
N THR A 53 -5.30 8.17 10.78
CA THR A 53 -4.76 7.43 11.94
C THR A 53 -3.77 8.24 12.79
N GLY A 54 -3.68 9.56 12.58
CA GLY A 54 -2.78 10.46 13.31
C GLY A 54 -3.23 10.80 14.74
N PHE A 55 -2.37 11.54 15.47
CA PHE A 55 -2.65 11.98 16.85
C PHE A 55 -3.94 12.82 16.92
N VAL A 56 -4.79 12.52 17.89
CA VAL A 56 -6.17 13.07 18.03
C VAL A 56 -7.07 12.76 16.82
N ASN A 57 -6.92 11.61 16.16
CA ASN A 57 -7.83 10.95 15.20
C ASN A 57 -8.40 11.79 14.01
N TYR A 58 -8.09 13.08 13.92
CA TYR A 58 -8.67 14.06 13.00
C TYR A 58 -7.65 15.06 12.46
N ILE A 59 -6.47 15.19 13.10
CA ILE A 59 -5.38 16.06 12.64
C ILE A 59 -4.15 15.16 12.39
N GLY A 60 -4.02 14.64 11.17
CA GLY A 60 -2.98 13.63 10.91
C GLY A 60 -2.57 13.48 9.46
N ASN A 61 -1.26 13.62 9.20
CA ASN A 61 -0.59 13.24 7.97
C ASN A 61 -0.31 11.72 7.88
N LYS A 62 -1.13 10.91 8.57
CA LYS A 62 -0.98 9.45 8.71
C LYS A 62 -2.31 8.76 8.51
N GLY A 63 -2.26 7.58 7.90
CA GLY A 63 -3.41 6.74 7.65
C GLY A 63 -3.39 6.18 6.23
N SER A 64 -4.56 5.95 5.64
CA SER A 64 -4.69 5.26 4.36
C SER A 64 -5.64 5.96 3.40
N THR A 65 -5.31 5.90 2.11
CA THR A 65 -6.22 6.19 1.00
C THR A 65 -6.48 4.89 0.23
N GLN A 66 -7.73 4.66 -0.14
CA GLN A 66 -8.18 3.39 -0.70
C GLN A 66 -8.96 3.62 -1.99
N VAL A 67 -8.78 2.74 -2.97
CA VAL A 67 -9.58 2.65 -4.20
C VAL A 67 -9.98 1.20 -4.38
N SER A 68 -11.26 0.97 -4.70
CA SER A 68 -11.76 -0.34 -5.08
C SER A 68 -12.66 -0.27 -6.31
N PHE A 69 -12.77 -1.38 -7.02
CA PHE A 69 -13.67 -1.58 -8.15
C PHE A 69 -13.78 -3.08 -8.46
N GLY A 70 -14.85 -3.46 -9.14
CA GLY A 70 -14.96 -4.76 -9.78
C GLY A 70 -14.36 -4.77 -11.17
N LEU A 71 -13.74 -5.87 -11.57
CA LEU A 71 -13.22 -6.16 -12.91
C LEU A 71 -13.73 -7.54 -13.34
N GLY A 72 -14.74 -7.55 -14.19
CA GLY A 72 -15.55 -8.75 -14.43
C GLY A 72 -16.16 -9.24 -13.12
N HIS A 73 -16.01 -10.52 -12.83
CA HIS A 73 -16.48 -11.17 -11.61
C HIS A 73 -15.51 -11.05 -10.43
N THR A 74 -14.39 -10.33 -10.56
CA THR A 74 -13.37 -10.20 -9.52
C THR A 74 -13.34 -8.79 -8.94
N THR A 75 -13.39 -8.66 -7.62
CA THR A 75 -13.29 -7.39 -6.90
C THR A 75 -11.86 -7.09 -6.48
N LEU A 76 -11.41 -5.84 -6.66
CA LEU A 76 -10.06 -5.40 -6.33
C LEU A 76 -10.08 -4.25 -5.31
N LEU A 77 -9.13 -4.28 -4.38
CA LEU A 77 -8.91 -3.24 -3.38
C LEU A 77 -7.43 -2.85 -3.33
N PHE A 78 -7.16 -1.56 -3.47
CA PHE A 78 -5.83 -0.96 -3.39
C PHE A 78 -5.80 0.01 -2.21
N MET A 79 -4.92 -0.25 -1.24
CA MET A 79 -4.78 0.54 -0.03
C MET A 79 -3.36 1.11 0.05
N ASN A 80 -3.21 2.42 -0.19
CA ASN A 80 -1.96 3.13 0.06
C ASN A 80 -1.98 3.67 1.50
N ALA A 81 -0.88 3.55 2.25
CA ALA A 81 -0.78 4.06 3.61
C ALA A 81 0.54 4.75 3.92
N HIS A 82 0.47 5.65 4.92
CA HIS A 82 1.62 6.24 5.59
C HIS A 82 1.43 6.04 7.09
N LEU A 83 2.18 5.11 7.68
CA LEU A 83 1.99 4.67 9.07
C LEU A 83 2.90 5.43 10.05
N ALA A 84 2.68 5.23 11.36
CA ALA A 84 3.46 5.89 12.41
C ALA A 84 4.98 5.76 12.20
N ALA A 85 5.67 6.91 12.18
CA ALA A 85 7.11 6.99 11.97
C ALA A 85 7.90 6.71 13.25
N HIS A 86 9.22 6.51 13.10
CA HIS A 86 10.21 6.18 14.15
C HIS A 86 10.31 4.70 14.53
N GLN A 87 11.51 4.29 14.95
CA GLN A 87 11.89 2.92 15.26
C GLN A 87 11.02 2.31 16.37
N SER A 88 10.77 3.03 17.45
CA SER A 88 9.99 2.56 18.60
C SER A 88 8.47 2.45 18.38
N LYS A 89 7.96 2.75 17.17
CA LYS A 89 6.53 2.88 16.88
C LYS A 89 5.88 1.68 16.20
N MET A 90 6.48 0.49 16.34
CA MET A 90 5.95 -0.71 15.69
C MET A 90 4.55 -1.08 16.21
N LYS A 91 4.30 -0.93 17.52
CA LYS A 91 2.98 -1.16 18.10
C LYS A 91 1.92 -0.21 17.54
N GLU A 92 2.26 1.07 17.40
CA GLU A 92 1.37 2.06 16.79
C GLU A 92 1.13 1.79 15.30
N ARG A 93 2.13 1.32 14.54
CA ARG A 93 1.95 0.86 13.16
C ARG A 93 0.97 -0.32 13.07
N THR A 94 1.09 -1.30 13.95
CA THR A 94 0.14 -2.42 14.04
C THR A 94 -1.27 -1.92 14.35
N HIS A 95 -1.42 -0.97 15.28
CA HIS A 95 -2.73 -0.35 15.55
C HIS A 95 -3.27 0.45 14.35
N ASN A 96 -2.40 1.16 13.62
CA ASN A 96 -2.80 1.85 12.39
C ASN A 96 -3.35 0.87 11.35
N LEU A 97 -2.70 -0.28 11.12
CA LEU A 97 -3.21 -1.32 10.24
C LEU A 97 -4.59 -1.80 10.68
N THR A 98 -4.75 -2.16 11.95
CA THR A 98 -6.05 -2.58 12.50
C THR A 98 -7.15 -1.56 12.22
N ARG A 99 -6.87 -0.28 12.45
CA ARG A 99 -7.81 0.80 12.15
C ARG A 99 -8.12 0.91 10.65
N ILE A 100 -7.12 0.82 9.78
CA ILE A 100 -7.31 0.85 8.32
C ILE A 100 -8.23 -0.28 7.85
N LEU A 101 -8.07 -1.47 8.41
CA LEU A 101 -8.87 -2.65 8.05
C LEU A 101 -10.28 -2.61 8.63
N LEU A 102 -10.45 -2.14 9.87
CA LEU A 102 -11.74 -2.18 10.57
C LEU A 102 -12.60 -0.93 10.34
N ASP A 103 -12.00 0.26 10.21
CA ASP A 103 -12.72 1.53 10.12
C ASP A 103 -12.92 2.01 8.68
N SER A 104 -12.58 1.19 7.66
CA SER A 104 -12.74 1.60 6.27
C SER A 104 -14.22 1.89 5.93
N PRO A 105 -14.53 3.06 5.36
CA PRO A 105 -15.87 3.39 4.85
C PRO A 105 -16.35 2.49 3.71
N LEU A 106 -15.45 1.76 3.04
CA LEU A 106 -15.78 0.85 1.94
C LEU A 106 -16.24 -0.52 2.44
N ARG A 107 -16.30 -0.74 3.76
CA ARG A 107 -16.85 -1.95 4.34
C ARG A 107 -18.36 -1.96 4.21
N THR A 108 -18.87 -3.04 3.63
CA THR A 108 -20.30 -3.38 3.58
C THR A 108 -20.70 -4.24 4.77
N GLN A 109 -19.77 -5.05 5.31
CA GLN A 109 -20.03 -5.97 6.42
C GLN A 109 -19.35 -5.54 7.71
N ARG A 110 -20.14 -5.12 8.72
CA ARG A 110 -19.61 -4.75 10.05
C ARG A 110 -19.23 -5.94 10.94
N LYS A 111 -19.60 -7.18 10.57
CA LYS A 111 -19.39 -8.40 11.38
C LYS A 111 -18.16 -9.24 10.99
N GLY A 112 -17.33 -8.80 10.03
CA GLY A 112 -16.11 -9.49 9.59
C GLY A 112 -14.80 -8.98 10.23
N GLN A 113 -13.69 -9.65 9.94
CA GLN A 113 -12.34 -9.35 10.47
C GLN A 113 -11.70 -8.10 9.86
N GLY A 114 -12.27 -7.57 8.79
CA GLY A 114 -11.92 -6.27 8.21
C GLY A 114 -12.18 -6.24 6.71
N ILE A 115 -11.92 -5.09 6.09
CA ILE A 115 -12.18 -4.88 4.66
C ILE A 115 -11.39 -5.84 3.74
N HIS A 116 -10.26 -6.37 4.22
CA HIS A 116 -9.43 -7.31 3.46
C HIS A 116 -10.12 -8.66 3.18
N GLU A 117 -11.22 -8.98 3.86
CA GLU A 117 -12.04 -10.16 3.58
C GLU A 117 -13.16 -9.89 2.57
N GLU A 118 -13.49 -8.62 2.32
CA GLU A 118 -14.65 -8.22 1.51
C GLU A 118 -14.32 -8.11 0.01
N TYR A 119 -13.06 -8.28 -0.37
CA TYR A 119 -12.57 -8.16 -1.75
C TYR A 119 -11.73 -9.38 -2.15
N ASP A 120 -11.81 -9.78 -3.42
CA ASP A 120 -11.11 -10.95 -3.95
C ASP A 120 -9.60 -10.73 -3.99
N ARG A 121 -9.16 -9.58 -4.51
CA ARG A 121 -7.74 -9.22 -4.64
C ARG A 121 -7.46 -7.96 -3.83
N VAL A 122 -6.53 -8.05 -2.87
CA VAL A 122 -6.25 -6.97 -1.93
C VAL A 122 -4.75 -6.64 -1.92
N PHE A 123 -4.44 -5.38 -2.17
CA PHE A 123 -3.09 -4.83 -2.18
C PHE A 123 -2.94 -3.75 -1.10
N PHE A 124 -1.88 -3.82 -0.30
CA PHE A 124 -1.58 -2.87 0.76
C PHE A 124 -0.13 -2.40 0.66
N PHE A 125 0.07 -1.10 0.47
CA PHE A 125 1.39 -0.56 0.14
C PHE A 125 1.59 0.87 0.64
N GLY A 126 2.81 1.39 0.52
CA GLY A 126 3.16 2.77 0.82
C GLY A 126 4.33 2.88 1.81
N ASP A 127 4.44 4.03 2.47
CA ASP A 127 5.42 4.25 3.55
C ASP A 127 4.88 3.64 4.86
N LEU A 128 5.06 2.32 4.97
CA LEU A 128 4.68 1.55 6.16
C LEU A 128 5.60 1.85 7.35
N ASN A 129 6.71 2.57 7.14
CA ASN A 129 7.59 3.09 8.18
C ASN A 129 8.25 2.03 9.09
N ALA A 130 8.25 0.76 8.70
CA ALA A 130 9.00 -0.29 9.38
C ALA A 130 10.50 0.04 9.38
N ARG A 131 11.18 -0.19 10.51
CA ARG A 131 12.60 0.13 10.71
C ARG A 131 13.39 -1.14 10.98
N LEU A 132 14.71 -0.99 11.07
CA LEU A 132 15.59 -2.06 11.56
C LEU A 132 15.81 -1.93 13.06
N ASP A 133 15.72 -3.03 13.81
CA ASP A 133 16.10 -3.14 15.23
C ASP A 133 17.62 -3.35 15.35
N ALA A 134 18.36 -2.33 14.94
CA ALA A 134 19.82 -2.26 14.96
C ALA A 134 20.32 -0.82 15.09
N SER A 135 21.59 -0.66 15.45
CA SER A 135 22.25 0.65 15.46
C SER A 135 22.63 1.11 14.05
N ARG A 136 22.88 2.41 13.89
CA ARG A 136 23.39 2.96 12.62
C ARG A 136 24.73 2.35 12.23
N GLU A 137 25.62 2.16 13.20
CA GLU A 137 26.96 1.61 12.99
C GLU A 137 26.91 0.18 12.45
N ASP A 138 26.07 -0.67 13.05
CA ASP A 138 25.90 -2.06 12.63
C ASP A 138 25.38 -2.13 11.19
N VAL A 139 24.31 -1.37 10.88
CA VAL A 139 23.67 -1.37 9.57
C VAL A 139 24.62 -0.87 8.49
N ASP A 140 25.33 0.23 8.73
CA ASP A 140 26.33 0.73 7.78
C ASP A 140 27.47 -0.29 7.58
N GLY A 141 27.87 -0.99 8.65
CA GLY A 141 28.84 -2.07 8.59
C GLY A 141 28.40 -3.24 7.71
N TRP A 142 27.17 -3.72 7.89
CA TRP A 142 26.58 -4.80 7.09
C TRP A 142 26.45 -4.39 5.62
N LEU A 143 25.91 -3.20 5.35
CA LEU A 143 25.74 -2.70 3.98
C LEU A 143 27.07 -2.57 3.23
N ARG A 144 28.12 -2.03 3.88
CA ARG A 144 29.47 -1.94 3.28
C ARG A 144 30.06 -3.30 2.92
N ARG A 145 29.68 -4.37 3.63
CA ARG A 145 30.14 -5.74 3.39
C ARG A 145 29.19 -6.54 2.47
N GLY A 146 28.14 -5.92 1.93
CA GLY A 146 27.13 -6.60 1.13
C GLY A 146 26.27 -7.61 1.92
N GLN A 147 26.21 -7.48 3.25
CA GLN A 147 25.50 -8.40 4.13
C GLN A 147 24.02 -8.00 4.30
N LEU A 148 23.28 -7.99 3.20
CA LEU A 148 21.88 -7.59 3.16
C LEU A 148 21.00 -8.43 4.11
N ASP A 149 21.26 -9.74 4.19
CA ASP A 149 20.53 -10.67 5.05
C ASP A 149 20.64 -10.32 6.54
N GLU A 150 21.79 -9.78 6.99
CA GLU A 150 21.95 -9.36 8.38
C GLU A 150 21.08 -8.14 8.69
N CYS A 151 20.91 -7.22 7.72
CA CYS A 151 19.96 -6.13 7.85
C CYS A 151 18.52 -6.66 7.88
N LEU A 152 18.14 -7.56 6.98
CA LEU A 152 16.78 -8.11 6.89
C LEU A 152 16.37 -8.90 8.13
N LYS A 153 17.30 -9.62 8.78
CA LYS A 153 17.07 -10.27 10.09
C LYS A 153 16.65 -9.28 11.19
N ARG A 154 16.91 -7.99 11.01
CA ARG A 154 16.54 -6.92 11.96
C ARG A 154 15.33 -6.12 11.50
N ASP A 155 14.73 -6.44 10.36
CA ASP A 155 13.51 -5.76 9.90
C ASP A 155 12.35 -6.04 10.85
N GLN A 156 11.67 -4.99 11.29
CA GLN A 156 10.57 -5.08 12.25
C GLN A 156 9.30 -5.73 11.67
N LEU A 157 9.12 -5.71 10.35
CA LEU A 157 7.88 -6.12 9.70
C LEU A 157 7.92 -7.58 9.25
N LEU A 158 9.04 -8.03 8.66
CA LEU A 158 9.21 -9.42 8.19
C LEU A 158 8.79 -10.51 9.19
N PRO A 159 9.21 -10.49 10.48
CA PRO A 159 8.79 -11.52 11.44
C PRO A 159 7.30 -11.47 11.75
N LEU A 160 6.64 -10.32 11.59
CA LEU A 160 5.19 -10.19 11.81
C LEU A 160 4.39 -10.73 10.63
N LEU A 161 4.88 -10.55 9.40
CA LEU A 161 4.29 -11.15 8.19
C LEU A 161 4.39 -12.69 8.23
N GLN A 162 5.50 -13.21 8.77
CA GLN A 162 5.77 -14.66 8.87
C GLN A 162 5.08 -15.36 10.05
N ALA A 163 4.35 -14.63 10.91
CA ALA A 163 3.64 -15.23 12.02
C ALA A 163 2.43 -16.06 11.54
N ASP A 164 1.92 -16.94 12.41
CA ASP A 164 0.81 -17.84 12.05
C ASP A 164 -0.48 -17.05 11.75
N VAL A 165 -0.94 -17.10 10.50
CA VAL A 165 -2.15 -16.41 10.02
C VAL A 165 -3.40 -16.77 10.83
N ARG A 166 -3.48 -17.98 11.40
CA ARG A 166 -4.61 -18.37 12.27
C ARG A 166 -4.67 -17.60 13.59
N ARG A 167 -3.60 -16.90 13.95
CA ARG A 167 -3.53 -16.02 15.13
C ARG A 167 -3.70 -14.53 14.76
N ALA A 168 -3.88 -14.21 13.48
CA ALA A 168 -4.13 -12.86 13.03
C ALA A 168 -5.43 -12.35 13.67
N SER A 169 -5.33 -11.24 14.39
CA SER A 169 -6.43 -10.64 15.13
C SER A 169 -6.06 -9.23 15.58
N SER A 170 -7.04 -8.39 15.89
CA SER A 170 -6.80 -7.04 16.41
C SER A 170 -5.96 -7.01 17.68
N ASP A 171 -6.13 -8.04 18.54
CA ASP A 171 -5.48 -8.16 19.84
C ASP A 171 -4.25 -9.08 19.81
N GLY A 172 -3.97 -9.70 18.65
CA GLY A 172 -2.84 -10.59 18.46
C GLY A 172 -1.50 -9.84 18.49
N PRO A 173 -0.40 -10.51 18.88
CA PRO A 173 0.93 -9.87 18.98
C PRO A 173 1.44 -9.35 17.63
N ALA A 174 1.10 -10.04 16.53
CA ALA A 174 1.39 -9.62 15.16
C ALA A 174 0.23 -8.83 14.51
N GLY A 175 -0.84 -8.54 15.26
CA GLY A 175 -2.03 -7.90 14.72
C GLY A 175 -2.58 -8.63 13.48
N TRP A 176 -2.86 -7.85 12.43
CA TRP A 176 -3.29 -8.34 11.13
C TRP A 176 -2.17 -8.47 10.10
N TRP A 177 -0.90 -8.24 10.45
CA TRP A 177 0.22 -8.41 9.49
C TRP A 177 0.25 -9.80 8.84
N PRO A 178 -0.04 -10.92 9.54
CA PRO A 178 0.03 -12.26 8.96
C PRO A 178 -0.96 -12.56 7.84
N VAL A 179 -1.98 -11.71 7.61
CA VAL A 179 -2.92 -11.91 6.49
C VAL A 179 -2.31 -11.46 5.15
N PHE A 180 -1.17 -10.76 5.21
CA PHE A 180 -0.46 -10.25 4.07
C PHE A 180 0.87 -10.98 3.85
N GLU A 181 1.26 -11.07 2.58
CA GLU A 181 2.55 -11.55 2.12
C GLU A 181 3.34 -10.45 1.43
N GLU A 182 4.65 -10.67 1.34
CA GLU A 182 5.60 -9.79 0.66
C GLU A 182 6.58 -10.62 -0.16
N ALA A 183 7.00 -10.09 -1.31
CA ALA A 183 8.01 -10.73 -2.13
C ALA A 183 9.39 -10.59 -1.45
N PRO A 184 10.33 -11.51 -1.68
CA PRO A 184 11.69 -11.38 -1.15
C PRO A 184 12.31 -10.02 -1.50
N ILE A 185 12.95 -9.38 -0.52
CA ILE A 185 13.64 -8.10 -0.69
C ILE A 185 15.10 -8.38 -1.04
N ASP A 186 15.51 -8.01 -2.25
CA ASP A 186 16.88 -8.14 -2.76
C ASP A 186 17.52 -6.78 -3.10
N PHE A 187 16.86 -5.67 -2.73
CA PHE A 187 17.31 -4.29 -2.96
C PHE A 187 17.69 -3.58 -1.65
N LEU A 188 18.55 -2.57 -1.76
CA LEU A 188 19.04 -1.78 -0.63
C LEU A 188 17.92 -1.01 0.10
N PRO A 189 18.09 -0.68 1.40
CA PRO A 189 17.14 0.12 2.14
C PRO A 189 16.75 1.41 1.42
N THR A 190 15.45 1.73 1.40
CA THR A 190 14.88 2.82 0.61
C THR A 190 14.84 4.15 1.34
N TYR A 191 15.17 4.15 2.63
CA TYR A 191 15.19 5.31 3.50
C TYR A 191 16.41 5.23 4.44
N LYS A 192 17.05 6.31 4.89
CA LYS A 192 16.87 7.71 4.54
C LYS A 192 18.09 8.22 3.79
N PHE A 193 17.91 8.89 2.67
CA PHE A 193 18.99 9.48 1.89
C PHE A 193 19.13 10.99 2.11
N ASP A 194 20.32 11.51 1.87
CA ASP A 194 20.49 12.95 1.62
C ASP A 194 19.94 13.28 0.22
N PRO A 195 19.09 14.31 0.07
CA PRO A 195 18.48 14.66 -1.21
C PRO A 195 19.51 14.80 -2.34
N PHE A 196 19.16 14.29 -3.52
CA PHE A 196 19.98 14.31 -4.73
C PHE A 196 21.26 13.46 -4.68
N THR A 197 21.40 12.57 -3.69
CA THR A 197 22.57 11.68 -3.55
C THR A 197 22.14 10.25 -3.21
N ASN A 198 23.04 9.28 -3.38
CA ASN A 198 22.89 7.92 -2.85
C ASN A 198 23.53 7.72 -1.47
N THR A 199 23.80 8.82 -0.75
CA THR A 199 24.38 8.77 0.59
C THR A 199 23.26 8.68 1.61
N TYR A 200 23.34 7.71 2.53
CA TYR A 200 22.43 7.62 3.66
C TYR A 200 22.67 8.75 4.67
N ASP A 201 21.58 9.28 5.23
CA ASP A 201 21.45 10.48 6.08
C ASP A 201 22.73 10.89 6.81
N THR A 202 23.38 11.96 6.33
CA THR A 202 24.55 12.57 6.96
C THR A 202 24.19 13.67 7.97
N SER A 203 22.89 13.96 8.14
CA SER A 203 22.45 14.95 9.13
C SER A 203 22.79 14.53 10.56
N LYS A 204 22.70 15.46 11.50
CA LYS A 204 22.90 15.20 12.94
C LYS A 204 22.00 14.09 13.49
N LYS A 205 20.88 13.77 12.82
CA LYS A 205 19.94 12.72 13.25
C LYS A 205 20.42 11.32 12.92
N GLN A 206 21.34 11.16 11.95
CA GLN A 206 21.94 9.89 11.53
C GLN A 206 20.90 8.75 11.48
N ARG A 207 19.79 8.93 10.75
CA ARG A 207 18.75 7.91 10.69
C ARG A 207 19.34 6.60 10.16
N VAL A 208 18.95 5.50 10.80
CA VAL A 208 19.33 4.14 10.39
C VAL A 208 18.67 3.84 9.05
N PRO A 209 19.42 3.33 8.04
CA PRO A 209 18.83 2.84 6.81
C PRO A 209 17.74 1.78 7.07
N ALA A 210 16.60 1.86 6.38
CA ALA A 210 15.47 0.94 6.54
C ALA A 210 14.62 0.80 5.26
N TRP A 211 13.91 -0.32 5.14
CA TRP A 211 12.84 -0.54 4.16
C TRP A 211 11.51 -0.03 4.72
N THR A 212 11.32 1.28 4.62
CA THR A 212 10.08 1.93 5.06
C THR A 212 8.96 1.79 4.02
N ASP A 213 9.33 1.72 2.75
CA ASP A 213 8.43 1.68 1.60
C ASP A 213 8.21 0.23 1.17
N ARG A 214 6.97 -0.26 1.25
CA ARG A 214 6.65 -1.69 1.09
C ARG A 214 5.44 -1.91 0.21
N VAL A 215 5.39 -3.06 -0.46
CA VAL A 215 4.23 -3.52 -1.23
C VAL A 215 3.86 -4.92 -0.76
N LEU A 216 2.69 -5.01 -0.13
CA LEU A 216 2.11 -6.23 0.41
C LEU A 216 0.82 -6.58 -0.34
N TRP A 217 0.41 -7.84 -0.30
CA TRP A 217 -0.90 -8.29 -0.79
C TRP A 217 -1.45 -9.33 0.16
N ARG A 218 -2.77 -9.48 0.21
CA ARG A 218 -3.37 -10.56 1.01
C ARG A 218 -2.95 -11.90 0.40
N SER A 219 -2.52 -12.86 1.22
CA SER A 219 -2.19 -14.22 0.77
C SER A 219 -3.29 -14.80 -0.12
N ASP A 220 -2.98 -14.95 -1.41
CA ASP A 220 -3.91 -15.43 -2.43
C ASP A 220 -3.10 -16.12 -3.54
N PRO A 221 -3.33 -17.42 -3.82
CA PRO A 221 -2.61 -18.13 -4.88
C PRO A 221 -2.85 -17.55 -6.29
N LYS A 222 -3.88 -16.71 -6.44
CA LYS A 222 -4.20 -15.98 -7.69
C LYS A 222 -3.45 -14.65 -7.84
N ILE A 223 -2.56 -14.32 -6.91
CA ILE A 223 -1.66 -13.16 -6.99
C ILE A 223 -0.22 -13.67 -6.97
N ARG A 224 0.47 -13.54 -8.10
CA ARG A 224 1.85 -14.00 -8.26
C ARG A 224 2.79 -12.82 -8.49
N PRO A 225 3.69 -12.48 -7.53
CA PRO A 225 4.68 -11.45 -7.75
C PRO A 225 5.69 -11.89 -8.82
N LEU A 226 5.98 -11.01 -9.76
CA LEU A 226 6.94 -11.23 -10.86
C LEU A 226 8.26 -10.50 -10.62
N ARG A 227 8.18 -9.27 -10.11
CA ARG A 227 9.33 -8.42 -9.80
C ARG A 227 9.00 -7.57 -8.59
N TYR A 228 9.96 -7.40 -7.69
CA TYR A 228 9.88 -6.48 -6.57
C TYR A 228 11.21 -5.74 -6.50
N GLY A 229 11.19 -4.41 -6.42
CA GLY A 229 12.42 -3.64 -6.52
C GLY A 229 12.29 -2.17 -6.16
N SER A 230 13.43 -1.49 -6.21
CA SER A 230 13.52 -0.06 -5.94
C SER A 230 14.27 0.68 -7.05
N VAL A 231 13.81 1.89 -7.38
CA VAL A 231 14.40 2.76 -8.41
C VAL A 231 15.46 3.67 -7.78
N GLN A 232 16.69 3.16 -7.67
CA GLN A 232 17.81 3.86 -7.04
C GLN A 232 18.34 5.07 -7.84
N SER A 233 17.97 5.19 -9.12
CA SER A 233 18.37 6.32 -9.98
C SER A 233 17.54 7.59 -9.74
N LEU A 234 16.41 7.51 -9.04
CA LEU A 234 15.57 8.67 -8.72
C LEU A 234 15.95 9.25 -7.36
N LEU A 235 16.65 10.39 -7.38
CA LEU A 235 17.34 10.94 -6.21
C LEU A 235 16.64 12.13 -5.55
N VAL A 236 15.50 12.57 -6.08
CA VAL A 236 14.84 13.83 -5.66
C VAL A 236 14.34 13.78 -4.21
N SER A 237 13.97 12.59 -3.73
CA SER A 237 13.49 12.37 -2.37
C SER A 237 14.57 11.73 -1.48
N ASP A 238 14.41 11.88 -0.17
CA ASP A 238 15.12 11.10 0.84
C ASP A 238 14.62 9.64 0.93
N HIS A 239 13.59 9.28 0.17
CA HIS A 239 13.15 7.92 -0.12
C HIS A 239 13.51 7.48 -1.55
N ARG A 240 13.47 6.18 -1.80
CA ARG A 240 13.58 5.59 -3.15
C ARG A 240 12.26 4.95 -3.55
N PRO A 241 11.74 5.24 -4.76
CA PRO A 241 10.52 4.60 -5.24
C PRO A 241 10.65 3.07 -5.21
N VAL A 242 9.58 2.41 -4.80
CA VAL A 242 9.45 0.95 -4.78
C VAL A 242 8.37 0.55 -5.78
N PHE A 243 8.57 -0.56 -6.47
CA PHE A 243 7.61 -1.10 -7.41
C PHE A 243 7.49 -2.62 -7.24
N THR A 244 6.29 -3.13 -7.52
CA THR A 244 6.06 -4.57 -7.68
C THR A 244 5.24 -4.80 -8.93
N GLN A 245 5.61 -5.82 -9.70
CA GLN A 245 4.82 -6.33 -10.82
C GLN A 245 4.17 -7.63 -10.41
N PHE A 246 2.89 -7.80 -10.73
CA PHE A 246 2.12 -9.00 -10.42
C PHE A 246 1.51 -9.58 -11.68
N GLU A 247 1.40 -10.90 -11.72
CA GLU A 247 0.37 -11.59 -12.48
C GLU A 247 -0.81 -11.85 -11.53
N VAL A 248 -2.02 -11.49 -11.97
CA VAL A 248 -3.23 -11.55 -11.14
C VAL A 248 -4.35 -12.21 -11.92
N ASP A 249 -4.87 -13.32 -11.43
CA ASP A 249 -6.01 -13.98 -12.07
C ASP A 249 -7.29 -13.19 -11.79
N VAL A 250 -7.98 -12.84 -12.87
CA VAL A 250 -9.29 -12.19 -12.86
C VAL A 250 -10.25 -12.97 -13.73
N ASP A 251 -11.51 -13.04 -13.31
CA ASP A 251 -12.55 -13.75 -14.05
C ASP A 251 -13.37 -12.78 -14.91
N LEU A 252 -13.19 -12.92 -16.22
CA LEU A 252 -13.91 -12.15 -17.25
C LEU A 252 -14.85 -13.01 -18.09
N ALA A 253 -14.93 -14.31 -17.81
CA ALA A 253 -15.74 -15.24 -18.60
C ALA A 253 -17.22 -14.91 -18.45
N ASP A 254 -17.96 -14.94 -19.56
CA ASP A 254 -19.41 -14.69 -19.60
C ASP A 254 -19.86 -13.40 -18.88
N TRP A 255 -18.99 -12.39 -18.82
CA TRP A 255 -19.32 -11.10 -18.22
C TRP A 255 -20.36 -10.36 -19.06
N HIS A 256 -21.57 -10.21 -18.50
CA HIS A 256 -22.69 -9.50 -19.14
C HIS A 256 -22.99 -8.12 -18.55
N GLY A 257 -22.14 -7.65 -17.63
CA GLY A 257 -22.31 -6.39 -16.91
C GLY A 257 -22.46 -6.59 -15.40
N PRO A 258 -22.44 -5.50 -14.62
CA PRO A 258 -22.47 -5.55 -13.17
C PRO A 258 -23.74 -6.22 -12.64
N PRO A 259 -23.68 -6.85 -11.45
CA PRO A 259 -24.88 -7.31 -10.76
C PRO A 259 -25.86 -6.14 -10.58
N THR A 260 -27.13 -6.35 -10.88
CA THR A 260 -28.16 -5.34 -10.56
C THR A 260 -28.21 -5.16 -9.04
N PRO A 261 -28.15 -3.92 -8.52
CA PRO A 261 -28.25 -3.71 -7.08
C PRO A 261 -29.63 -4.20 -6.62
N GLU A 262 -29.66 -5.32 -5.87
CA GLU A 262 -30.82 -5.64 -5.05
C GLU A 262 -31.05 -4.46 -4.11
N LYS A 263 -32.31 -4.04 -3.96
CA LYS A 263 -32.74 -2.85 -3.22
C LYS A 263 -32.14 -2.82 -1.81
N CYS A 264 -30.96 -2.22 -1.64
CA CYS A 264 -30.37 -1.91 -0.36
C CYS A 264 -29.96 -0.44 -0.35
N GLY A 265 -30.33 0.24 0.74
CA GLY A 265 -30.47 1.69 0.81
C GLY A 265 -29.19 2.49 0.59
N THR A 266 -29.37 3.58 -0.16
CA THR A 266 -28.61 4.85 -0.15
C THR A 266 -27.13 4.74 0.24
N SER A 267 -26.24 4.63 -0.75
CA SER A 267 -24.82 5.00 -0.60
C SER A 267 -24.57 6.41 -1.14
N SER A 268 -23.62 7.07 -0.51
CA SER A 268 -23.16 8.43 -0.76
C SER A 268 -22.58 8.59 -2.17
N LYS A 269 -22.81 9.77 -2.76
CA LYS A 269 -22.35 10.15 -4.09
C LYS A 269 -20.82 10.03 -4.21
N SER A 270 -20.37 9.03 -4.96
CA SER A 270 -19.04 9.00 -5.58
C SER A 270 -18.98 10.10 -6.65
N SER A 271 -17.90 10.89 -6.64
CA SER A 271 -17.60 11.81 -7.75
C SER A 271 -17.02 10.98 -8.89
N VAL A 272 -17.91 10.34 -9.64
CA VAL A 272 -17.57 9.74 -10.93
C VAL A 272 -17.02 10.88 -11.79
N CYS A 273 -15.79 10.74 -12.25
CA CYS A 273 -15.29 11.53 -13.37
C CYS A 273 -16.03 11.01 -14.62
N SER A 274 -17.25 11.50 -14.82
CA SER A 274 -17.97 11.32 -16.07
C SER A 274 -17.24 12.15 -17.12
N VAL A 275 -16.61 11.50 -18.10
CA VAL A 275 -16.12 12.17 -19.29
C VAL A 275 -17.01 11.71 -20.44
N GLN A 276 -17.64 12.68 -21.10
CA GLN A 276 -18.37 12.52 -22.36
C GLN A 276 -17.45 12.05 -23.49
#